data_AF-A0A7C4AQB6-F1
#
_entry.id   AF-A0A7C4AQB6-F1
#
_cell.length_a   1.000
_cell.length_b   1.000
_cell.length_c   1.000
_cell.angle_alpha   90.00
_cell.angle_beta   90.00
_cell.angle_gamma   90.00
#
_symmetry.space_group_name_H-M   'P 1'
#
loop_
_entity.id
_entity.type
_entity.pdbx_description
1 polymer ?
#
loop_
_entity_poly.entity_id
_entity_poly.type
_entity_poly.pdbx_seq_one_letter_code
_entity_poly.pdbx_strand_id
1 'polypeptide(L)'
;MGWPHASADDSAAFRDIVSQDGVQYLEVAWPIFGGHAGALHLGFSHELLDKRVRRLWLEISVLTAFVLALALAGSLYFLRRITQPLAQLADAAQKMDESITGNRGHHERGADEVATLTNAFTSMLERIKAHTVKLENQARELEKTHNQTKQFCEIVKETGSLEALADMASVLTEKLRGIIPCSDAFLCVITDSLDAAYFAGAGLLRRVADLQDVLNISGFLAALQGPSVCSKTSSISQYLPADRGGNRDHLVFPILLESHVIGGMFVACRGDCSCTADQKELVALILSQVSGVLRRALIHEESRRKSRTDEKGVACFDGIYGKDPQMKVVFRLIEDAAPTEASVLVLGESGTGKELVARSIHFRSGRSERPFVVINCAAYPDTLLESELFGHEKGAFTGALKQRIGRFEEANGGTVFLDEVGDISPQAQIKLLRVLQTQTFERLGGQKPVRVDVRVVAATNRDLEQLIKEGRFREDLYYRLNVIPILMPPLRARRNDIPLLAKHFLEVFAREQAKDLTGISHEAMRLLLEYHWPGNVRELENAIEHAVVVCKGPEIEAKDLPSTVSDPLAKSTHGKRSATIRDNEKIILEQTLMECSWNKKEAARRLGIGRTTLYAKIRRYRLEKPTIQ
;
A
#
# COMPACT_ATOMS: atom_id res chain seq x y z
N MET A 1 -50.34 4.46 -1.40
CA MET A 1 -49.40 5.25 -0.57
C MET A 1 -48.08 5.32 -1.33
N GLY A 2 -47.70 6.53 -1.72
CA GLY A 2 -46.53 6.77 -2.57
C GLY A 2 -45.22 6.52 -1.84
N TRP A 3 -44.22 6.04 -2.59
CA TRP A 3 -42.85 5.88 -2.11
C TRP A 3 -42.10 7.19 -2.34
N PRO A 4 -41.44 7.77 -1.33
CA PRO A 4 -40.60 8.94 -1.52
C PRO A 4 -39.24 8.53 -2.08
N HIS A 5 -38.73 9.32 -3.03
CA HIS A 5 -37.35 9.26 -3.51
C HIS A 5 -36.39 9.58 -2.36
N ALA A 6 -35.44 8.68 -2.10
CA ALA A 6 -34.30 8.93 -1.22
C ALA A 6 -33.11 9.43 -2.05
N SER A 7 -32.59 10.59 -1.67
CA SER A 7 -31.34 11.18 -2.14
C SER A 7 -30.14 10.28 -1.80
N ALA A 8 -29.17 10.25 -2.72
CA ALA A 8 -27.89 9.58 -2.54
C ALA A 8 -27.06 10.26 -1.44
N ASP A 9 -27.02 9.62 -0.27
CA ASP A 9 -25.97 9.83 0.73
C ASP A 9 -25.50 8.42 1.15
N ASP A 10 -24.33 8.03 0.64
CA ASP A 10 -23.84 6.65 0.59
C ASP A 10 -23.15 6.29 1.92
N SER A 11 -23.93 6.29 3.00
CA SER A 11 -23.48 5.82 4.32
C SER A 11 -24.47 4.78 4.87
N ALA A 12 -23.93 3.69 5.41
CA ALA A 12 -24.73 2.63 6.03
C ALA A 12 -25.66 3.23 7.09
N ALA A 13 -26.97 3.19 6.83
CA ALA A 13 -27.97 3.75 7.72
C ALA A 13 -28.33 2.72 8.80
N PHE A 14 -27.88 2.96 10.03
CA PHE A 14 -28.27 2.19 11.20
C PHE A 14 -29.64 2.68 11.70
N ARG A 15 -30.61 1.77 11.84
CA ARG A 15 -31.89 2.06 12.47
C ARG A 15 -32.21 1.02 13.53
N ASP A 16 -32.50 1.51 14.73
CA ASP A 16 -33.10 0.69 15.79
C ASP A 16 -34.58 0.47 15.48
N ILE A 17 -34.98 -0.79 15.36
CA ILE A 17 -36.38 -1.15 15.12
C ILE A 17 -36.84 -2.05 16.26
N VAL A 18 -37.96 -1.66 16.87
CA VAL A 18 -38.63 -2.42 17.91
C VAL A 18 -39.65 -3.33 17.24
N SER A 19 -39.45 -4.65 17.33
CA SER A 19 -40.41 -5.64 16.84
C SER A 19 -41.71 -5.59 17.66
N GLN A 20 -42.83 -6.01 17.07
CA GLN A 20 -44.13 -6.12 17.76
C GLN A 20 -44.10 -7.07 18.97
N ASP A 21 -43.10 -7.96 19.07
CA ASP A 21 -42.90 -8.86 20.22
C ASP A 21 -41.99 -8.26 21.32
N GLY A 22 -41.64 -6.98 21.25
CA GLY A 22 -40.88 -6.27 22.30
C GLY A 22 -39.37 -6.52 22.30
N VAL A 23 -38.84 -7.23 21.29
CA VAL A 23 -37.40 -7.48 21.13
C VAL A 23 -36.79 -6.38 20.26
N GLN A 24 -35.72 -5.74 20.76
CA GLN A 24 -34.94 -4.73 20.04
C GLN A 24 -33.93 -5.40 19.10
N TYR A 25 -33.97 -5.02 17.83
CA TYR A 25 -33.01 -5.46 16.81
C TYR A 25 -32.28 -4.25 16.23
N LEU A 26 -30.97 -4.39 16.07
CA LEU A 26 -30.18 -3.45 15.26
C LEU A 26 -30.26 -3.93 13.81
N GLU A 27 -30.96 -3.19 12.96
CA GLU A 27 -31.06 -3.51 11.54
C GLU A 27 -29.99 -2.74 10.76
N VAL A 28 -29.11 -3.48 10.07
CA VAL A 28 -28.13 -2.92 9.14
C VAL A 28 -28.58 -3.23 7.73
N ALA A 29 -28.93 -2.18 6.97
CA ALA A 29 -29.29 -2.29 5.57
C ALA A 29 -28.07 -1.97 4.71
N TRP A 30 -27.54 -2.97 4.00
CA TRP A 30 -26.40 -2.80 3.09
C TRP A 30 -26.85 -2.87 1.63
N PRO A 31 -26.61 -1.84 0.80
CA PRO A 31 -27.00 -1.85 -0.59
C PRO A 31 -26.11 -2.82 -1.39
N ILE A 32 -26.72 -3.79 -2.08
CA ILE A 32 -25.99 -4.68 -3.00
C ILE A 32 -26.02 -4.04 -4.39
N PHE A 33 -24.85 -3.91 -5.04
CA PHE A 33 -24.68 -3.27 -6.36
C PHE A 33 -25.23 -1.83 -6.42
N GLY A 34 -24.86 -0.97 -5.47
CA GLY A 34 -25.24 0.45 -5.50
C GLY A 34 -26.76 0.70 -5.42
N GLY A 35 -27.52 -0.25 -4.90
CA GLY A 35 -28.98 -0.15 -4.73
C GLY A 35 -29.82 -0.75 -5.87
N HIS A 36 -29.20 -1.30 -6.91
CA HIS A 36 -29.93 -1.85 -8.07
C HIS A 36 -30.48 -3.27 -7.88
N ALA A 37 -29.98 -4.02 -6.90
CA ALA A 37 -30.40 -5.41 -6.63
C ALA A 37 -31.17 -5.59 -5.30
N GLY A 38 -31.56 -4.49 -4.65
CA GLY A 38 -32.14 -4.50 -3.30
C GLY A 38 -31.10 -4.32 -2.18
N ALA A 39 -31.58 -4.32 -0.93
CA ALA A 39 -30.74 -4.19 0.27
C ALA A 39 -30.72 -5.49 1.06
N LEU A 40 -29.55 -5.87 1.59
CA LEU A 40 -29.42 -6.98 2.52
C LEU A 40 -29.74 -6.47 3.93
N HIS A 41 -30.73 -7.07 4.58
CA HIS A 41 -31.13 -6.75 5.95
C HIS A 41 -30.59 -7.82 6.90
N LEU A 42 -29.65 -7.45 7.77
CA LEU A 42 -29.11 -8.32 8.83
C LEU A 42 -29.57 -7.79 10.18
N GLY A 43 -30.34 -8.59 10.92
CA GLY A 43 -30.81 -8.27 12.27
C GLY A 43 -30.01 -9.04 13.31
N PHE A 44 -29.39 -8.33 14.26
CA PHE A 44 -28.70 -8.93 15.40
C PHE A 44 -29.58 -8.80 16.66
N SER A 45 -29.85 -9.92 17.36
CA SER A 45 -30.62 -9.90 18.60
C SER A 45 -29.74 -9.50 19.79
N HIS A 46 -30.13 -8.44 20.50
CA HIS A 46 -29.37 -7.89 21.64
C HIS A 46 -29.39 -8.79 22.90
N GLU A 47 -30.24 -9.81 22.91
CA GLU A 47 -30.56 -10.60 24.11
C GLU A 47 -29.41 -11.49 24.60
N LEU A 48 -28.54 -11.94 23.69
CA LEU A 48 -27.39 -12.80 24.02
C LEU A 48 -26.24 -12.02 24.68
N LEU A 49 -26.02 -10.77 24.27
CA LEU A 49 -25.00 -9.88 24.84
C LEU A 49 -25.43 -9.38 26.21
N ASP A 50 -26.69 -8.99 26.36
CA ASP A 50 -27.23 -8.48 27.62
C ASP A 50 -27.18 -9.52 28.75
N LYS A 51 -27.50 -10.79 28.45
CA LYS A 51 -27.39 -11.88 29.43
C LYS A 51 -25.94 -12.12 29.87
N ARG A 52 -24.98 -12.01 28.95
CA ARG A 52 -23.54 -12.12 29.27
C ARG A 52 -23.04 -10.95 30.11
N VAL A 53 -23.43 -9.72 29.75
CA VAL A 53 -23.04 -8.51 30.49
C VAL A 53 -23.61 -8.54 31.91
N ARG A 54 -24.90 -8.89 32.09
CA ARG A 54 -25.50 -9.01 33.43
C ARG A 54 -24.81 -10.07 34.28
N ARG A 55 -24.42 -11.21 33.69
CA ARG A 55 -23.68 -12.26 34.40
C ARG A 55 -22.31 -11.78 34.88
N LEU A 56 -21.56 -11.09 34.01
CA LEU A 56 -20.26 -10.52 34.36
C LEU A 56 -20.37 -9.43 35.43
N TRP A 57 -21.39 -8.58 35.35
CA TRP A 57 -21.66 -7.56 36.38
C TRP A 57 -21.95 -8.20 37.75
N LEU A 58 -22.67 -9.32 37.76
CA LEU A 58 -22.95 -10.10 38.97
C LEU A 58 -21.67 -10.72 39.55
N GLU A 59 -20.83 -11.33 38.71
CA GLU A 59 -19.55 -11.90 39.13
C GLU A 59 -18.61 -10.83 39.71
N ILE A 60 -18.49 -9.67 39.05
CA ILE A 60 -17.69 -8.54 39.53
C ILE A 60 -18.27 -7.97 40.84
N SER A 61 -19.59 -7.88 40.97
CA SER A 61 -20.23 -7.38 42.19
C SER A 61 -20.03 -8.32 43.38
N VAL A 62 -20.07 -9.64 43.17
CA VAL A 62 -19.79 -10.63 44.22
C VAL A 62 -18.33 -10.56 44.65
N LEU A 63 -17.40 -10.44 43.70
CA LEU A 63 -15.98 -10.39 43.98
C LEU A 63 -15.58 -9.10 44.72
N THR A 64 -16.15 -7.96 44.32
CA THR A 64 -15.96 -6.68 45.02
C THR A 64 -16.56 -6.69 46.43
N ALA A 65 -17.76 -7.25 46.62
CA ALA A 65 -18.36 -7.40 47.94
C ALA A 65 -17.52 -8.31 48.87
N PHE A 66 -16.96 -9.39 48.32
CA PHE A 66 -16.09 -10.32 49.07
C PHE A 66 -14.79 -9.64 49.53
N VAL A 67 -14.12 -8.89 48.64
CA VAL A 67 -12.92 -8.11 48.97
C VAL A 67 -13.23 -7.04 50.03
N LEU A 68 -14.37 -6.35 49.90
CA LEU A 68 -14.80 -5.34 50.86
C LEU A 68 -15.07 -5.95 52.24
N ALA A 69 -15.73 -7.11 52.29
CA ALA A 69 -16.02 -7.82 53.53
C ALA A 69 -14.74 -8.29 54.24
N LEU A 70 -13.76 -8.80 53.50
CA LEU A 70 -12.45 -9.17 54.06
C LEU A 70 -11.68 -7.96 54.61
N ALA A 71 -11.70 -6.83 53.89
CA ALA A 71 -11.06 -5.60 54.35
C ALA A 71 -11.73 -5.06 55.65
N LEU A 72 -13.06 -5.12 55.73
CA LEU A 72 -13.84 -4.68 56.89
C LEU A 72 -13.65 -5.63 58.09
N ALA A 73 -13.59 -6.94 57.86
CA ALA A 73 -13.27 -7.91 58.90
C ALA A 73 -11.84 -7.73 59.43
N GLY A 74 -10.87 -7.49 58.53
CA GLY A 74 -9.48 -7.20 58.90
C GLY A 74 -9.35 -5.91 59.71
N SER A 75 -10.03 -4.84 59.32
CA SER A 75 -10.00 -3.56 60.05
C SER A 75 -10.66 -3.67 61.42
N LEU A 76 -11.80 -4.37 61.54
CA LEU A 76 -12.46 -4.64 62.81
C LEU A 76 -11.61 -5.53 63.73
N TYR A 77 -10.93 -6.53 63.17
CA TYR A 77 -9.99 -7.36 63.93
C TYR A 77 -8.82 -6.54 64.47
N PHE A 78 -8.24 -5.67 63.64
CA PHE A 78 -7.15 -4.78 64.03
C PHE A 78 -7.60 -3.78 65.12
N LEU A 79 -8.78 -3.17 64.95
CA LEU A 79 -9.40 -2.28 65.95
C LEU A 79 -9.61 -3.00 67.29
N ARG A 80 -10.13 -4.23 67.28
CA ARG A 80 -10.28 -5.03 68.51
C ARG A 80 -8.93 -5.38 69.15
N ARG A 81 -7.92 -5.70 68.34
CA ARG A 81 -6.60 -6.09 68.82
C ARG A 81 -5.82 -4.92 69.44
N ILE A 82 -6.10 -3.69 69.01
CA ILE A 82 -5.53 -2.47 69.63
C ILE A 82 -6.35 -2.02 70.84
N THR A 83 -7.68 -2.10 70.77
CA THR A 83 -8.55 -1.62 71.85
C THR A 83 -8.59 -2.56 73.07
N GLN A 84 -8.41 -3.87 72.90
CA GLN A 84 -8.36 -4.82 74.03
C GLN A 84 -7.22 -4.55 75.04
N PRO A 85 -5.95 -4.38 74.63
CA PRO A 85 -4.89 -4.09 75.58
C PRO A 85 -5.05 -2.72 76.25
N LEU A 86 -5.63 -1.72 75.56
CA LEU A 86 -5.97 -0.42 76.16
C LEU A 86 -7.11 -0.54 77.18
N ALA A 87 -8.12 -1.37 76.92
CA ALA A 87 -9.19 -1.66 77.88
C ALA A 87 -8.69 -2.41 79.11
N GLN A 88 -7.75 -3.35 78.95
CA GLN A 88 -7.11 -4.05 80.07
C GLN A 88 -6.22 -3.11 80.89
N LEU A 89 -5.53 -2.16 80.26
CA LEU A 89 -4.77 -1.10 80.94
C LEU A 89 -5.69 -0.14 81.70
N ALA A 90 -6.84 0.24 81.14
CA ALA A 90 -7.82 1.07 81.82
C ALA A 90 -8.44 0.35 83.04
N ASP A 91 -8.77 -0.94 82.91
CA ASP A 91 -9.31 -1.76 84.00
C ASP A 91 -8.25 -2.02 85.10
N ALA A 92 -6.98 -2.18 84.72
CA ALA A 92 -5.87 -2.30 85.66
C ALA A 92 -5.56 -0.96 86.39
N ALA A 93 -5.65 0.17 85.68
CA ALA A 93 -5.49 1.50 86.28
C ALA A 93 -6.65 1.84 87.24
N GLN A 94 -7.87 1.46 86.89
CA GLN A 94 -9.04 1.66 87.75
C GLN A 94 -9.01 0.78 89.01
N LYS A 95 -8.55 -0.47 88.91
CA LYS A 95 -8.29 -1.34 90.07
C LYS A 95 -7.16 -0.85 90.97
N MET A 96 -6.17 -0.13 90.41
CA MET A 96 -5.14 0.54 91.20
C MET A 96 -5.67 1.78 91.94
N ASP A 97 -6.60 2.53 91.35
CA ASP A 97 -7.23 3.70 92.00
C ASP A 97 -8.14 3.29 93.18
N GLU A 98 -8.85 2.16 93.05
CA GLU A 98 -9.60 1.54 94.17
C GLU A 98 -8.69 0.97 95.26
N SER A 99 -7.47 0.53 94.92
CA SER A 99 -6.46 0.07 95.88
C SER A 99 -5.77 1.23 96.62
N ILE A 100 -5.58 2.38 95.95
CA ILE A 100 -4.91 3.57 96.52
C ILE A 100 -5.81 4.30 97.55
N THR A 101 -7.13 4.13 97.46
CA THR A 101 -8.06 4.68 98.47
C THR A 101 -8.21 3.79 99.72
N GLY A 102 -7.56 2.63 99.76
CA GLY A 102 -7.80 1.59 100.76
C GLY A 102 -6.59 1.02 101.50
N ASN A 103 -5.41 1.63 101.53
CA ASN A 103 -4.44 1.35 102.60
C ASN A 103 -3.25 2.33 102.60
N ARG A 104 -3.13 3.12 103.67
CA ARG A 104 -1.89 3.86 103.98
C ARG A 104 -0.92 2.92 104.69
N GLY A 105 0.17 2.55 104.02
CA GLY A 105 1.35 2.00 104.68
C GLY A 105 2.16 1.06 103.80
N HIS A 106 3.23 1.57 103.18
CA HIS A 106 4.57 0.97 103.10
C HIS A 106 5.41 1.72 102.05
N HIS A 107 6.18 2.71 102.53
CA HIS A 107 7.34 3.23 101.81
C HIS A 107 8.45 2.18 101.89
N GLU A 108 8.80 1.52 100.78
CA GLU A 108 10.18 1.06 100.45
C GLU A 108 10.33 0.29 99.12
N ARG A 109 9.26 0.02 98.34
CA ARG A 109 9.38 -0.67 97.02
C ARG A 109 9.14 0.19 95.76
N GLY A 110 8.79 1.47 95.92
CA GLY A 110 8.43 2.33 94.79
C GLY A 110 9.60 2.71 93.87
N ALA A 111 10.84 2.74 94.37
CA ALA A 111 11.99 3.14 93.55
C ALA A 111 12.40 2.07 92.53
N ASP A 112 12.39 0.79 92.90
CA ASP A 112 12.73 -0.33 92.00
C ASP A 112 11.62 -0.58 90.97
N GLU A 113 10.35 -0.42 91.34
CA GLU A 113 9.23 -0.53 90.39
C GLU A 113 9.26 0.61 89.37
N VAL A 114 9.54 1.84 89.80
CA VAL A 114 9.71 2.99 88.90
C VAL A 114 10.95 2.82 88.01
N ALA A 115 12.06 2.28 88.51
CA ALA A 115 13.25 2.00 87.70
C ALA A 115 12.99 0.91 86.65
N THR A 116 12.24 -0.14 86.99
CA THR A 116 11.85 -1.20 86.07
C THR A 116 10.91 -0.68 84.98
N LEU A 117 9.95 0.17 85.35
CA LEU A 117 9.07 0.89 84.41
C LEU A 117 9.85 1.83 83.49
N THR A 118 10.81 2.57 84.05
CA THR A 118 11.64 3.50 83.27
C THR A 118 12.46 2.74 82.24
N ASN A 119 13.13 1.65 82.63
CA ASN A 119 13.90 0.81 81.70
C ASN A 119 13.03 0.15 80.62
N ALA A 120 11.82 -0.31 80.97
CA ALA A 120 10.86 -0.84 80.00
C ALA A 120 10.40 0.24 79.00
N PHE A 121 10.16 1.46 79.49
CA PHE A 121 9.76 2.60 78.67
C PHE A 121 10.89 3.06 77.75
N THR A 122 12.14 3.12 78.25
CA THR A 122 13.31 3.44 77.43
C THR A 122 13.55 2.40 76.35
N SER A 123 13.41 1.10 76.66
CA SER A 123 13.51 0.04 75.65
C SER A 123 12.39 0.12 74.61
N MET A 124 11.17 0.49 75.01
CA MET A 124 10.06 0.72 74.08
C MET A 124 10.37 1.88 73.13
N LEU A 125 10.89 3.00 73.64
CA LEU A 125 11.27 4.16 72.83
C LEU A 125 12.40 3.83 71.84
N GLU A 126 13.41 3.05 72.25
CA GLU A 126 14.46 2.59 71.33
C GLU A 126 13.92 1.70 70.22
N ARG A 127 12.98 0.78 70.53
CA ARG A 127 12.33 -0.05 69.51
C ARG A 127 11.50 0.79 68.54
N ILE A 128 10.75 1.78 69.04
CA ILE A 128 9.96 2.69 68.19
C ILE A 128 10.90 3.46 67.25
N LYS A 129 12.02 4.00 67.77
CA LYS A 129 13.02 4.70 66.96
C LYS A 129 13.67 3.80 65.91
N ALA A 130 13.95 2.54 66.26
CA ALA A 130 14.47 1.56 65.29
C ALA A 130 13.44 1.22 64.21
N HIS A 131 12.15 1.11 64.58
CA HIS A 131 11.06 0.87 63.64
C HIS A 131 10.81 2.05 62.69
N THR A 132 10.86 3.29 63.16
CA THR A 132 10.70 4.47 62.29
C THR A 132 11.83 4.58 61.27
N VAL A 133 13.09 4.38 61.68
CA VAL A 133 14.23 4.36 60.73
C VAL A 133 14.09 3.24 59.70
N LYS A 134 13.61 2.07 60.11
CA LYS A 134 13.34 0.95 59.19
C LYS A 134 12.25 1.30 58.17
N LEU A 135 11.16 1.94 58.62
CA LEU A 135 10.07 2.38 57.75
C LEU A 135 10.51 3.47 56.77
N GLU A 136 11.33 4.43 57.20
CA GLU A 136 11.89 5.46 56.32
C GLU A 136 12.77 4.86 55.21
N ASN A 137 13.60 3.87 55.55
CA ASN A 137 14.42 3.17 54.56
C ASN A 137 13.55 2.38 53.56
N GLN A 138 12.53 1.66 54.05
CA GLN A 138 11.58 0.94 53.18
C GLN A 138 10.80 1.90 52.27
N ALA A 139 10.40 3.07 52.77
CA ALA A 139 9.69 4.08 51.98
C ALA A 139 10.59 4.64 50.86
N ARG A 140 11.87 4.94 51.16
CA ARG A 140 12.83 5.39 50.15
C ARG A 140 13.10 4.34 49.07
N GLU A 141 13.20 3.08 49.46
CA GLU A 141 13.40 1.96 48.52
C GLU A 141 12.17 1.75 47.63
N LEU A 142 10.97 1.89 48.20
CA LEU A 142 9.70 1.85 47.46
C LEU A 142 9.58 3.02 46.48
N GLU A 143 9.95 4.23 46.89
CA GLU A 143 9.93 5.43 46.04
C GLU A 143 10.90 5.32 44.87
N LYS A 144 12.11 4.78 45.10
CA LYS A 144 13.08 4.46 44.04
C LYS A 144 12.48 3.48 43.02
N THR A 145 11.88 2.40 43.51
CA THR A 145 11.24 1.37 42.67
C THR A 145 10.05 1.94 41.88
N HIS A 146 9.24 2.80 42.50
CA HIS A 146 8.10 3.45 41.86
C HIS A 146 8.56 4.38 40.73
N ASN A 147 9.59 5.19 40.96
CA ASN A 147 10.15 6.07 39.94
C ASN A 147 10.75 5.30 38.76
N GLN A 148 11.45 4.20 39.02
CA GLN A 148 11.96 3.31 37.96
C GLN A 148 10.82 2.68 37.14
N THR A 149 9.74 2.25 37.81
CA THR A 149 8.56 1.68 37.15
C THR A 149 7.84 2.72 36.27
N LYS A 150 7.76 3.97 36.73
CA LYS A 150 7.19 5.08 35.96
C LYS A 150 8.00 5.37 34.69
N GLN A 151 9.32 5.48 34.81
CA GLN A 151 10.21 5.67 33.67
C GLN A 151 10.08 4.53 32.65
N PHE A 152 10.02 3.29 33.11
CA PHE A 152 9.76 2.12 32.28
C PHE A 152 8.46 2.26 31.46
N CYS A 153 7.34 2.60 32.10
CA CYS A 153 6.05 2.76 31.44
C CYS A 153 6.04 3.90 30.40
N GLU A 154 6.72 5.01 30.70
CA GLU A 154 6.85 6.14 29.77
C GLU A 154 7.62 5.75 28.50
N ILE A 155 8.75 5.05 28.65
CA ILE A 155 9.57 4.60 27.51
C ILE A 155 8.79 3.64 26.61
N VAL A 156 8.08 2.65 27.19
CA VAL A 156 7.29 1.69 26.43
C VAL A 156 6.15 2.39 25.69
N LYS A 157 5.46 3.34 26.34
CA LYS A 157 4.34 4.07 25.73
C LYS A 157 4.79 4.98 24.58
N GLU A 158 5.87 5.72 24.77
CA GLU A 158 6.41 6.65 23.77
C GLU A 158 6.94 5.87 22.56
N THR A 159 7.71 4.80 22.79
CA THR A 159 8.20 3.94 21.69
C THR A 159 7.05 3.24 20.95
N GLY A 160 6.01 2.82 21.68
CA GLY A 160 4.80 2.22 21.11
C GLY A 160 3.96 3.15 20.24
N SER A 161 4.18 4.47 20.32
CA SER A 161 3.43 5.47 19.55
C SER A 161 4.04 5.81 18.19
N LEU A 162 5.27 5.35 17.94
CA LEU A 162 6.00 5.62 16.70
C LEU A 162 5.70 4.56 15.64
N GLU A 163 5.85 4.90 14.37
CA GLU A 163 5.65 3.97 13.25
C GLU A 163 6.96 3.56 12.56
N ALA A 164 8.00 4.41 12.62
CA ALA A 164 9.26 4.18 11.92
C ALA A 164 10.32 3.61 12.86
N LEU A 165 11.05 2.60 12.37
CA LEU A 165 12.09 1.91 13.13
C LEU A 165 13.25 2.85 13.54
N ALA A 166 13.60 3.81 12.68
CA ALA A 166 14.65 4.79 12.96
C ALA A 166 14.29 5.72 14.13
N ASP A 167 13.04 6.17 14.18
CA ASP A 167 12.54 7.05 15.24
C ASP A 167 12.44 6.29 16.56
N MET A 168 11.93 5.05 16.53
CA MET A 168 11.92 4.16 17.70
C MET A 168 13.32 3.96 18.26
N ALA A 169 14.31 3.69 17.39
CA ALA A 169 15.69 3.53 17.81
C ALA A 169 16.26 4.82 18.41
N SER A 170 15.95 5.99 17.83
CA SER A 170 16.39 7.29 18.36
C SER A 170 15.83 7.55 19.75
N VAL A 171 14.53 7.33 19.96
CA VAL A 171 13.88 7.54 21.26
C VAL A 171 14.39 6.52 22.30
N LEU A 172 14.51 5.24 21.93
CA LEU A 172 15.07 4.23 22.83
C LEU A 172 16.49 4.59 23.25
N THR A 173 17.36 4.94 22.29
CA THR A 173 18.76 5.29 22.58
C THR A 173 18.87 6.56 23.43
N GLU A 174 18.01 7.57 23.19
CA GLU A 174 17.96 8.78 24.00
C GLU A 174 17.51 8.50 25.45
N LYS A 175 16.41 7.77 25.65
CA LYS A 175 15.87 7.50 26.99
C LYS A 175 16.77 6.57 27.79
N LEU A 176 17.42 5.61 27.13
CA LEU A 176 18.38 4.70 27.78
C LEU A 176 19.62 5.42 28.30
N ARG A 177 19.98 6.59 27.76
CA ARG A 177 21.05 7.45 28.30
C ARG A 177 20.77 7.91 29.73
N GLY A 178 19.50 8.01 30.12
CA GLY A 178 19.09 8.33 31.50
C GLY A 178 19.25 7.17 32.49
N ILE A 179 19.38 5.93 31.98
CA ILE A 179 19.46 4.70 32.78
C ILE A 179 20.90 4.18 32.85
N ILE A 180 21.62 4.23 31.72
CA ILE A 180 22.98 3.74 31.57
C ILE A 180 23.93 4.93 31.27
N PRO A 181 25.07 5.06 31.97
CA PRO A 181 26.02 6.16 31.77
C PRO A 181 26.80 6.10 30.44
N CYS A 182 26.63 5.03 29.65
CA CYS A 182 27.31 4.82 28.38
C CYS A 182 26.51 5.47 27.23
N SER A 183 27.13 6.39 26.49
CA SER A 183 26.43 7.42 25.73
C SER A 183 26.03 7.07 24.29
N ASP A 184 26.64 6.04 23.69
CA ASP A 184 26.45 5.68 22.29
C ASP A 184 25.80 4.30 22.19
N ALA A 185 24.54 4.27 21.76
CA ALA A 185 23.76 3.04 21.63
C ALA A 185 23.19 2.89 20.22
N PHE A 186 23.09 1.66 19.74
CA PHE A 186 22.60 1.30 18.41
C PHE A 186 21.67 0.10 18.49
N LEU A 187 20.57 0.16 17.74
CA LEU A 187 19.61 -0.91 17.64
C LEU A 187 19.87 -1.73 16.38
N CYS A 188 19.91 -3.05 16.50
CA CYS A 188 19.86 -3.99 15.38
C CYS A 188 18.58 -4.81 15.46
N VAL A 189 17.84 -4.92 14.37
CA VAL A 189 16.68 -5.81 14.25
C VAL A 189 16.82 -6.66 12.98
N ILE A 190 16.57 -7.96 13.10
CA ILE A 190 16.76 -8.97 12.06
C ILE A 190 15.40 -9.39 11.51
N THR A 191 15.33 -9.64 10.21
CA THR A 191 14.11 -10.10 9.54
C THR A 191 13.83 -11.57 9.85
N ASP A 192 12.55 -11.95 9.90
CA ASP A 192 12.13 -13.34 10.18
C ASP A 192 12.69 -14.32 9.12
N SER A 193 12.89 -13.86 7.89
CA SER A 193 13.50 -14.62 6.78
C SER A 193 15.02 -14.73 6.84
N LEU A 194 15.69 -14.04 7.78
CA LEU A 194 17.15 -13.97 7.91
C LEU A 194 17.87 -13.50 6.62
N ASP A 195 17.17 -12.75 5.77
CA ASP A 195 17.68 -12.19 4.51
C ASP A 195 18.16 -10.74 4.66
N ALA A 196 17.85 -10.09 5.80
CA ALA A 196 18.34 -8.75 6.10
C ALA A 196 18.44 -8.47 7.60
N ALA A 197 19.30 -7.51 7.93
CA ALA A 197 19.38 -6.89 9.24
C ALA A 197 19.36 -5.36 9.09
N TYR A 198 18.69 -4.68 10.02
CA TYR A 198 18.56 -3.24 10.04
C TYR A 198 19.26 -2.67 11.28
N PHE A 199 20.23 -1.79 11.04
CA PHE A 199 20.96 -1.06 12.06
C PHE A 199 20.42 0.37 12.12
N ALA A 200 19.99 0.78 13.30
CA ALA A 200 19.39 2.09 13.55
C ALA A 200 20.13 2.82 14.69
N GLY A 201 20.48 4.08 14.46
CA GLY A 201 21.05 4.95 15.49
C GLY A 201 21.33 6.36 14.97
N ALA A 202 21.25 7.35 15.86
CA ALA A 202 21.41 8.77 15.53
C ALA A 202 20.55 9.25 14.34
N GLY A 203 19.32 8.74 14.22
CA GLY A 203 18.38 9.08 13.14
C GLY A 203 18.69 8.44 11.78
N LEU A 204 19.73 7.60 11.67
CA LEU A 204 20.09 6.88 10.45
C LEU A 204 19.66 5.42 10.53
N LEU A 205 19.16 4.90 9.40
CA LEU A 205 18.80 3.49 9.22
C LEU A 205 19.63 2.88 8.10
N ARG A 206 20.39 1.82 8.41
CA ARG A 206 21.24 1.09 7.46
C ARG A 206 20.77 -0.35 7.35
N ARG A 207 20.56 -0.83 6.12
CA ARG A 207 20.22 -2.23 5.83
C ARG A 207 21.48 -3.01 5.42
N VAL A 208 21.64 -4.18 6.00
CA VAL A 208 22.58 -5.22 5.59
C VAL A 208 21.76 -6.34 4.95
N ALA A 209 22.20 -6.82 3.79
CA ALA A 209 21.47 -7.80 2.98
C ALA A 209 22.36 -8.96 2.51
N ASP A 210 23.60 -9.00 2.97
CA ASP A 210 24.48 -10.13 2.72
C ASP A 210 24.07 -11.27 3.65
N LEU A 211 23.78 -12.43 3.06
CA LEU A 211 23.24 -13.58 3.79
C LEU A 211 24.24 -14.11 4.85
N GLN A 212 25.54 -14.11 4.55
CA GLN A 212 26.55 -14.60 5.50
C GLN A 212 26.64 -13.67 6.70
N ASP A 213 26.64 -12.36 6.45
CA ASP A 213 26.69 -11.36 7.52
C ASP A 213 25.45 -11.41 8.42
N VAL A 214 24.25 -11.55 7.84
CA VAL A 214 22.99 -11.64 8.60
C VAL A 214 22.94 -12.90 9.46
N LEU A 215 23.36 -14.05 8.92
CA LEU A 215 23.45 -15.31 9.67
C LEU A 215 24.49 -15.22 10.80
N ASN A 216 25.64 -14.57 10.57
CA ASN A 216 26.65 -14.34 11.59
C ASN A 216 26.13 -13.46 12.73
N ILE A 217 25.40 -12.39 12.42
CA ILE A 217 24.76 -11.51 13.41
C ILE A 217 23.74 -12.29 14.25
N SER A 218 22.84 -13.02 13.58
CA SER A 218 21.81 -13.81 14.24
C SER A 218 22.40 -14.88 15.16
N GLY A 219 23.39 -15.63 14.67
CA GLY A 219 24.08 -16.65 15.46
C GLY A 219 24.83 -16.07 16.66
N PHE A 220 25.49 -14.92 16.50
CA PHE A 220 26.15 -14.21 17.60
C PHE A 220 25.16 -13.81 18.70
N LEU A 221 24.03 -13.21 18.34
CA LEU A 221 23.02 -12.78 19.30
C LEU A 221 22.29 -13.95 19.96
N ALA A 222 22.05 -15.04 19.23
CA ALA A 222 21.45 -16.27 19.76
C ALA A 222 22.35 -17.01 20.76
N ALA A 223 23.68 -16.83 20.67
CA ALA A 223 24.62 -17.41 21.62
C ALA A 223 24.64 -16.69 22.98
N LEU A 224 24.05 -15.49 23.08
CA LEU A 224 24.04 -14.71 24.32
C LEU A 224 22.90 -15.18 25.25
N GLN A 225 23.24 -15.54 26.48
CA GLN A 225 22.26 -15.91 27.52
C GLN A 225 21.74 -14.70 28.33
N GLY A 226 22.05 -13.47 27.90
CA GLY A 226 21.67 -12.24 28.59
C GLY A 226 22.60 -11.06 28.26
N PRO A 227 22.44 -9.91 28.96
CA PRO A 227 23.26 -8.72 28.73
C PRO A 227 24.73 -8.98 29.04
N SER A 228 25.58 -8.92 28.02
CA SER A 228 26.98 -9.37 28.10
C SER A 228 27.93 -8.33 27.53
N VAL A 229 29.07 -8.11 28.18
CA VAL A 229 30.14 -7.23 27.69
C VAL A 229 31.00 -8.02 26.70
N CYS A 230 31.10 -7.52 25.48
CA CYS A 230 31.79 -8.19 24.37
C CYS A 230 32.94 -7.30 23.87
N SER A 231 34.17 -7.80 24.01
CA SER A 231 35.40 -7.10 23.60
C SER A 231 35.81 -7.31 22.15
N LYS A 232 35.15 -8.24 21.44
CA LYS A 232 35.36 -8.55 20.02
C LYS A 232 34.03 -8.63 19.29
N THR A 233 33.42 -7.49 19.01
CA THR A 233 32.33 -7.37 18.01
C THR A 233 32.89 -7.36 16.57
N SER A 234 33.95 -8.11 16.30
CA SER A 234 34.70 -8.06 15.02
C SER A 234 33.82 -8.33 13.81
N SER A 235 32.88 -9.28 13.91
CA SER A 235 31.99 -9.67 12.80
C SER A 235 30.93 -8.62 12.44
N ILE A 236 30.67 -7.64 13.31
CA ILE A 236 29.60 -6.63 13.12
C ILE A 236 30.11 -5.18 13.22
N SER A 237 31.38 -5.01 13.57
CA SER A 237 32.05 -3.72 13.74
C SER A 237 31.92 -2.79 12.53
N GLN A 238 31.87 -3.34 11.32
CA GLN A 238 31.69 -2.60 10.06
C GLN A 238 30.29 -1.98 9.85
N TYR A 239 29.30 -2.43 10.63
CA TYR A 239 27.91 -1.94 10.54
C TYR A 239 27.55 -0.96 11.65
N LEU A 240 28.37 -0.89 12.71
CA LEU A 240 28.24 0.10 13.76
C LEU A 240 28.77 1.45 13.24
N PRO A 241 28.05 2.57 13.44
CA PRO A 241 28.49 3.89 13.00
C PRO A 241 29.87 4.24 13.57
N ALA A 242 30.74 4.73 12.68
CA ALA A 242 32.17 4.98 12.87
C ALA A 242 32.65 5.01 14.33
N ASP A 243 33.31 3.91 14.70
CA ASP A 243 34.26 3.83 15.79
C ASP A 243 35.34 4.91 15.57
N ARG A 244 35.13 6.12 16.10
CA ARG A 244 36.20 7.13 16.20
C ARG A 244 37.19 6.62 17.26
N GLY A 245 38.03 5.67 16.85
CA GLY A 245 39.08 5.05 17.65
C GLY A 245 38.75 3.63 18.06
N GLY A 246 39.37 2.67 17.36
CA GLY A 246 39.26 1.23 17.55
C GLY A 246 39.30 0.75 19.01
N ASN A 247 38.66 -0.40 19.22
CA ASN A 247 38.76 -1.26 20.41
C ASN A 247 37.94 -0.80 21.63
N ARG A 248 36.65 -0.53 21.44
CA ARG A 248 35.68 -0.36 22.54
C ARG A 248 34.90 -1.66 22.82
N ASP A 249 34.79 -2.02 24.09
CA ASP A 249 33.91 -3.07 24.55
C ASP A 249 32.45 -2.65 24.35
N HIS A 250 31.62 -3.56 23.85
CA HIS A 250 30.19 -3.31 23.66
C HIS A 250 29.40 -4.11 24.69
N LEU A 251 28.54 -3.43 25.46
CA LEU A 251 27.50 -4.09 26.23
C LEU A 251 26.34 -4.41 25.28
N VAL A 252 26.11 -5.70 25.05
CA VAL A 252 25.12 -6.19 24.09
C VAL A 252 23.92 -6.75 24.84
N PHE A 253 22.73 -6.28 24.49
CA PHE A 253 21.46 -6.77 25.00
C PHE A 253 20.72 -7.52 23.89
N PRO A 254 20.59 -8.86 23.95
CA PRO A 254 19.76 -9.58 23.00
C PRO A 254 18.28 -9.21 23.19
N ILE A 255 17.58 -8.98 22.09
CA ILE A 255 16.14 -8.66 22.07
C ILE A 255 15.40 -9.95 21.68
N LEU A 256 14.64 -10.46 22.64
CA LEU A 256 13.93 -11.73 22.54
C LEU A 256 12.41 -11.47 22.44
N LEU A 257 11.76 -12.16 21.50
CA LEU A 257 10.32 -12.26 21.40
C LEU A 257 9.95 -13.74 21.40
N GLU A 258 9.15 -14.20 22.37
CA GLU A 258 8.74 -15.61 22.50
C GLU A 258 9.93 -16.60 22.41
N SER A 259 11.04 -16.28 23.09
CA SER A 259 12.31 -17.04 23.09
C SER A 259 13.09 -17.06 21.76
N HIS A 260 12.68 -16.29 20.76
CA HIS A 260 13.42 -16.10 19.51
C HIS A 260 14.13 -14.75 19.52
N VAL A 261 15.40 -14.73 19.07
CA VAL A 261 16.15 -13.49 18.91
C VAL A 261 15.65 -12.75 17.67
N ILE A 262 15.10 -11.57 17.89
CA ILE A 262 14.67 -10.67 16.81
C ILE A 262 15.68 -9.55 16.56
N GLY A 263 16.69 -9.39 17.42
CA GLY A 263 17.64 -8.30 17.33
C GLY A 263 18.53 -8.15 18.56
N GLY A 264 19.24 -7.04 18.62
CA GLY A 264 20.14 -6.70 19.72
C GLY A 264 20.33 -5.19 19.85
N MET A 265 20.44 -4.70 21.09
CA MET A 265 20.88 -3.34 21.39
C MET A 265 22.36 -3.37 21.76
N PHE A 266 23.15 -2.53 21.10
CA PHE A 266 24.60 -2.42 21.28
C PHE A 266 24.90 -1.09 21.96
N VAL A 267 25.51 -1.13 23.14
CA VAL A 267 25.91 0.08 23.89
C VAL A 267 27.43 0.11 23.97
N ALA A 268 28.05 1.16 23.45
CA ALA A 268 29.49 1.32 23.49
C ALA A 268 29.95 1.70 24.92
N CYS A 269 30.80 0.88 25.51
CA CYS A 269 31.40 1.12 26.81
C CYS A 269 32.86 1.56 26.67
N ARG A 270 33.35 2.40 27.59
CA ARG A 270 34.77 2.76 27.69
C ARG A 270 35.41 1.89 28.78
N GLY A 271 36.04 0.77 28.42
CA GLY A 271 36.70 -0.14 29.36
C GLY A 271 35.75 -0.77 30.38
N ASP A 272 36.20 -0.91 31.64
CA ASP A 272 35.43 -1.52 32.75
C ASP A 272 34.05 -0.85 32.91
N CYS A 273 33.03 -1.51 32.39
CA CYS A 273 31.65 -1.04 32.33
C CYS A 273 31.11 -0.71 33.74
N SER A 274 30.85 0.58 34.02
CA SER A 274 30.35 1.06 35.32
C SER A 274 28.86 0.79 35.58
N CYS A 275 28.24 -0.09 34.81
CA CYS A 275 26.80 -0.35 34.87
C CYS A 275 26.50 -1.40 35.94
N THR A 276 25.61 -1.07 36.87
CA THR A 276 25.12 -1.99 37.91
C THR A 276 24.26 -3.11 37.32
N ALA A 277 24.12 -4.22 38.04
CA ALA A 277 23.28 -5.35 37.61
C ALA A 277 21.82 -4.91 37.39
N ASP A 278 21.26 -4.15 38.33
CA ASP A 278 19.89 -3.62 38.26
C ASP A 278 19.64 -2.76 37.00
N GLN A 279 20.63 -1.95 36.61
CA GLN A 279 20.53 -1.15 35.38
C GLN A 279 20.49 -2.03 34.13
N LYS A 280 21.31 -3.09 34.08
CA LYS A 280 21.33 -4.02 32.94
C LYS A 280 20.00 -4.78 32.84
N GLU A 281 19.46 -5.21 33.97
CA GLU A 281 18.20 -5.93 34.03
C GLU A 281 17.01 -5.04 33.62
N LEU A 282 16.99 -3.79 34.09
CA LEU A 282 15.95 -2.82 33.70
C LEU A 282 15.95 -2.56 32.18
N VAL A 283 17.12 -2.42 31.55
CA VAL A 283 17.21 -2.23 30.10
C VAL A 283 16.79 -3.49 29.34
N ALA A 284 17.20 -4.67 29.79
CA ALA A 284 16.75 -5.93 29.20
C ALA A 284 15.21 -6.08 29.27
N LEU A 285 14.60 -5.68 30.39
CA LEU A 285 13.15 -5.67 30.57
C LEU A 285 12.45 -4.72 29.60
N ILE A 286 12.95 -3.48 29.47
CA ILE A 286 12.42 -2.50 28.50
C ILE A 286 12.46 -3.09 27.08
N LEU A 287 13.61 -3.63 26.67
CA LEU A 287 13.79 -4.19 25.32
C LEU A 287 12.86 -5.38 25.07
N SER A 288 12.65 -6.25 26.05
CA SER A 288 11.71 -7.36 25.97
C SER A 288 10.26 -6.89 25.75
N GLN A 289 9.86 -5.80 26.40
CA GLN A 289 8.47 -5.29 26.29
C GLN A 289 8.23 -4.54 24.97
N VAL A 290 9.26 -3.87 24.44
CA VAL A 290 9.19 -3.16 23.15
C VAL A 290 9.43 -4.09 21.96
N SER A 291 9.94 -5.31 22.17
CA SER A 291 10.24 -6.31 21.13
C SER A 291 9.13 -6.50 20.09
N GLY A 292 7.86 -6.63 20.53
CA GLY A 292 6.71 -6.78 19.63
C GLY A 292 6.42 -5.53 18.79
N VAL A 293 6.68 -4.33 19.33
CA VAL A 293 6.56 -3.06 18.60
C VAL A 293 7.66 -2.96 17.54
N LEU A 294 8.91 -3.28 17.91
CA LEU A 294 10.04 -3.29 16.97
C LEU A 294 9.80 -4.26 15.80
N ARG A 295 9.24 -5.45 16.09
CA ARG A 295 8.88 -6.42 15.05
C ARG A 295 7.83 -5.87 14.08
N ARG A 296 6.78 -5.23 14.59
CA ARG A 296 5.77 -4.59 13.72
C ARG A 296 6.35 -3.48 12.86
N ALA A 297 7.21 -2.63 13.43
CA ALA A 297 7.89 -1.58 12.69
C ALA A 297 8.79 -2.15 11.58
N LEU A 298 9.51 -3.24 11.85
CA LEU A 298 10.33 -3.93 10.86
C LEU A 298 9.50 -4.47 9.69
N ILE A 299 8.40 -5.17 9.97
CA ILE A 299 7.49 -5.71 8.94
C ILE A 299 6.93 -4.58 8.05
N HIS A 300 6.61 -3.43 8.66
CA HIS A 300 6.12 -2.27 7.93
C HIS A 300 7.22 -1.64 7.03
N GLU A 301 8.46 -1.59 7.52
CA GLU A 301 9.62 -1.11 6.75
C GLU A 301 9.92 -2.02 5.54
N GLU A 302 9.83 -3.35 5.72
CA GLU A 302 9.94 -4.31 4.62
C GLU A 302 8.82 -4.17 3.60
N SER A 303 7.59 -3.97 4.06
CA SER A 303 6.42 -3.81 3.19
C SER A 303 6.55 -2.55 2.34
N ARG A 304 6.96 -1.42 2.95
CA ARG A 304 7.28 -0.18 2.22
C ARG A 304 8.41 -0.37 1.21
N ARG A 305 9.43 -1.17 1.55
CA ARG A 305 10.54 -1.46 0.64
C ARG A 305 10.12 -2.35 -0.53
N LYS A 306 9.34 -3.40 -0.29
CA LYS A 306 8.78 -4.26 -1.35
C LYS A 306 7.95 -3.42 -2.31
N SER A 307 7.07 -2.55 -1.81
CA SER A 307 6.33 -1.60 -2.66
C SER A 307 7.23 -0.65 -3.46
N ARG A 308 8.30 -0.11 -2.87
CA ARG A 308 9.27 0.75 -3.59
C ARG A 308 10.11 0.00 -4.64
N THR A 309 10.34 -1.29 -4.44
CA THR A 309 11.13 -2.13 -5.36
C THR A 309 10.23 -2.62 -6.50
N ASP A 310 8.99 -3.00 -6.21
CA ASP A 310 7.94 -3.29 -7.19
C ASP A 310 7.59 -2.04 -8.01
N GLU A 311 7.61 -0.84 -7.42
CA GLU A 311 7.42 0.43 -8.12
C GLU A 311 8.50 0.74 -9.16
N LYS A 312 9.69 0.12 -9.06
CA LYS A 312 10.78 0.24 -10.03
C LYS A 312 10.86 -0.94 -10.98
N GLY A 313 10.56 -2.16 -10.51
CA GLY A 313 10.62 -3.39 -11.30
C GLY A 313 9.38 -3.68 -12.17
N VAL A 314 8.18 -3.26 -11.74
CA VAL A 314 6.93 -3.45 -12.51
C VAL A 314 6.67 -2.29 -13.47
N ALA A 315 7.31 -1.14 -13.23
CA ALA A 315 7.10 0.06 -14.03
C ALA A 315 7.63 -0.05 -15.47
N CYS A 316 8.54 -0.98 -15.76
CA CYS A 316 9.09 -1.22 -17.09
C CYS A 316 9.21 -2.73 -17.33
N PHE A 317 8.42 -3.25 -18.28
CA PHE A 317 8.38 -4.64 -18.70
C PHE A 317 8.81 -4.71 -20.17
N ASP A 318 10.08 -5.08 -20.44
CA ASP A 318 10.65 -5.16 -21.80
C ASP A 318 10.41 -3.90 -22.66
N GLY A 319 10.48 -2.72 -22.03
CA GLY A 319 10.22 -1.42 -22.67
C GLY A 319 8.75 -0.97 -22.61
N ILE A 320 7.85 -1.77 -22.06
CA ILE A 320 6.45 -1.39 -21.80
C ILE A 320 6.32 -0.81 -20.40
N TYR A 321 5.87 0.44 -20.31
CA TYR A 321 5.66 1.10 -19.02
C TYR A 321 4.20 0.98 -18.57
N GLY A 322 3.99 0.53 -17.34
CA GLY A 322 2.65 0.44 -16.76
C GLY A 322 2.63 0.04 -15.29
N LYS A 323 1.82 0.73 -14.49
CA LYS A 323 1.52 0.42 -13.08
C LYS A 323 0.04 0.09 -12.88
N ASP A 324 -0.81 0.45 -13.82
CA ASP A 324 -2.24 0.21 -13.77
C ASP A 324 -2.57 -1.29 -13.68
N PRO A 325 -3.57 -1.69 -12.86
CA PRO A 325 -3.98 -3.10 -12.76
C PRO A 325 -4.31 -3.75 -14.11
N GLN A 326 -4.85 -3.00 -15.08
CA GLN A 326 -5.14 -3.55 -16.41
C GLN A 326 -3.85 -3.96 -17.15
N MET A 327 -2.78 -3.17 -17.02
CA MET A 327 -1.48 -3.52 -17.60
C MET A 327 -0.84 -4.72 -16.92
N LYS A 328 -1.05 -4.92 -15.61
CA LYS A 328 -0.56 -6.12 -14.92
C LYS A 328 -1.18 -7.41 -15.48
N VAL A 329 -2.44 -7.37 -15.91
CA VAL A 329 -3.09 -8.50 -16.60
C VAL A 329 -2.42 -8.75 -17.95
N VAL A 330 -2.16 -7.70 -18.73
CA VAL A 330 -1.42 -7.81 -20.00
C VAL A 330 -0.04 -8.43 -19.78
N PHE A 331 0.71 -7.98 -18.77
CA PHE A 331 2.03 -8.54 -18.48
C PHE A 331 1.96 -10.03 -18.19
N ARG A 332 1.05 -10.47 -17.32
CA ARG A 332 0.84 -11.91 -17.04
C ARG A 332 0.53 -12.71 -18.30
N LEU A 333 -0.36 -12.21 -19.15
CA LEU A 333 -0.68 -12.87 -20.42
C LEU A 333 0.54 -12.97 -21.34
N ILE A 334 1.43 -11.97 -21.35
CA ILE A 334 2.70 -12.06 -22.08
C ILE A 334 3.58 -13.17 -21.49
N GLU A 335 3.71 -13.26 -20.16
CA GLU A 335 4.52 -14.30 -19.52
C GLU A 335 3.98 -15.71 -19.81
N ASP A 336 2.66 -15.87 -19.77
CA ASP A 336 2.00 -17.15 -20.02
C ASP A 336 2.06 -17.53 -21.52
N ALA A 337 1.92 -16.57 -22.42
CA ALA A 337 1.93 -16.80 -23.85
C ALA A 337 3.33 -17.04 -24.41
N ALA A 338 4.34 -16.34 -23.90
CA ALA A 338 5.71 -16.38 -24.42
C ALA A 338 6.33 -17.79 -24.56
N PRO A 339 6.24 -18.71 -23.59
CA PRO A 339 6.83 -20.05 -23.71
C PRO A 339 6.08 -20.99 -24.68
N THR A 340 4.90 -20.59 -25.16
CA THR A 340 4.07 -21.41 -26.06
C THR A 340 4.36 -21.14 -27.53
N GLU A 341 4.07 -22.11 -28.41
CA GLU A 341 4.09 -21.95 -29.87
C GLU A 341 2.74 -21.43 -30.42
N ALA A 342 1.78 -21.12 -29.55
CA ALA A 342 0.45 -20.69 -29.94
C ALA A 342 0.49 -19.32 -30.63
N SER A 343 -0.46 -19.10 -31.55
CA SER A 343 -0.72 -17.79 -32.13
C SER A 343 -1.30 -16.84 -31.09
N VAL A 344 -0.86 -15.60 -31.12
CA VAL A 344 -1.32 -14.54 -30.20
C VAL A 344 -1.97 -13.44 -31.01
N LEU A 345 -3.16 -13.00 -30.61
CA LEU A 345 -3.88 -11.88 -31.21
C LEU A 345 -3.93 -10.71 -30.23
N VAL A 346 -3.22 -9.63 -30.55
CA VAL A 346 -3.18 -8.40 -29.78
C VAL A 346 -4.25 -7.42 -30.30
N LEU A 347 -5.31 -7.25 -29.53
CA LEU A 347 -6.43 -6.36 -29.83
C LEU A 347 -6.22 -5.01 -29.15
N GLY A 348 -6.47 -3.91 -29.84
CA GLY A 348 -6.49 -2.60 -29.19
C GLY A 348 -6.31 -1.44 -30.14
N GLU A 349 -6.64 -0.25 -29.66
CA GLU A 349 -6.54 0.99 -30.44
C GLU A 349 -5.12 1.26 -30.95
N SER A 350 -5.02 2.07 -32.00
CA SER A 350 -3.73 2.53 -32.50
C SER A 350 -3.00 3.35 -31.43
N GLY A 351 -1.67 3.23 -31.41
CA GLY A 351 -0.82 3.95 -30.46
C GLY A 351 -0.82 3.41 -29.03
N THR A 352 -1.39 2.23 -28.75
CA THR A 352 -1.38 1.62 -27.40
C THR A 352 -0.10 0.86 -27.04
N GLY A 353 0.76 0.56 -28.02
CA GLY A 353 2.00 -0.20 -27.82
C GLY A 353 1.93 -1.68 -28.24
N LYS A 354 1.05 -2.06 -29.18
CA LYS A 354 0.87 -3.46 -29.63
C LYS A 354 2.16 -4.12 -30.14
N GLU A 355 3.02 -3.36 -30.82
CA GLU A 355 4.32 -3.87 -31.29
C GLU A 355 5.26 -4.22 -30.12
N LEU A 356 5.27 -3.42 -29.05
CA LEU A 356 6.09 -3.71 -27.86
C LEU A 356 5.63 -5.00 -27.17
N VAL A 357 4.32 -5.26 -27.13
CA VAL A 357 3.76 -6.52 -26.64
C VAL A 357 4.27 -7.70 -27.48
N ALA A 358 4.21 -7.59 -28.81
CA ALA A 358 4.69 -8.64 -29.70
C ALA A 358 6.19 -8.91 -29.55
N ARG A 359 7.00 -7.85 -29.39
CA ARG A 359 8.44 -7.96 -29.10
C ARG A 359 8.69 -8.64 -27.77
N SER A 360 7.96 -8.27 -26.73
CA SER A 360 8.08 -8.86 -25.39
C SER A 360 7.78 -10.37 -25.41
N ILE A 361 6.71 -10.77 -26.13
CA ILE A 361 6.37 -12.19 -26.33
C ILE A 361 7.51 -12.94 -27.02
N HIS A 362 8.10 -12.35 -28.06
CA HIS A 362 9.21 -12.96 -28.78
C HIS A 362 10.47 -13.11 -27.92
N PHE A 363 10.91 -12.05 -27.24
CA PHE A 363 12.12 -12.06 -26.41
C PHE A 363 12.04 -13.01 -25.22
N ARG A 364 10.83 -13.28 -24.72
CA ARG A 364 10.58 -14.23 -23.63
C ARG A 364 10.26 -15.65 -24.10
N SER A 365 10.24 -15.88 -25.42
CA SER A 365 9.96 -17.20 -26.00
C SER A 365 11.22 -18.04 -26.18
N GLY A 366 11.06 -19.34 -26.46
CA GLY A 366 12.16 -20.20 -26.89
C GLY A 366 12.82 -19.80 -28.22
N ARG A 367 12.26 -18.78 -28.91
CA ARG A 367 12.74 -18.24 -30.19
C ARG A 367 13.42 -16.86 -30.04
N SER A 368 13.78 -16.43 -28.84
CA SER A 368 14.33 -15.09 -28.56
C SER A 368 15.59 -14.72 -29.37
N GLU A 369 16.43 -15.72 -29.70
CA GLU A 369 17.65 -15.56 -30.51
C GLU A 369 17.39 -15.72 -32.02
N ARG A 370 16.13 -15.90 -32.43
CA ARG A 370 15.73 -16.13 -33.84
C ARG A 370 15.18 -14.84 -34.46
N PRO A 371 15.01 -14.77 -35.79
CA PRO A 371 14.50 -13.57 -36.43
C PRO A 371 13.11 -13.16 -35.93
N PHE A 372 12.96 -11.88 -35.61
CA PHE A 372 11.67 -11.23 -35.38
C PHE A 372 11.35 -10.31 -36.57
N VAL A 373 10.43 -10.75 -37.44
CA VAL A 373 10.09 -10.04 -38.66
C VAL A 373 8.75 -9.33 -38.48
N VAL A 374 8.77 -8.00 -38.62
CA VAL A 374 7.59 -7.14 -38.51
C VAL A 374 7.06 -6.78 -39.89
N ILE A 375 5.75 -6.88 -40.09
CA ILE A 375 5.08 -6.35 -41.27
C ILE A 375 3.80 -5.61 -40.87
N ASN A 376 3.64 -4.40 -41.41
CA ASN A 376 2.39 -3.65 -41.31
C ASN A 376 1.55 -3.91 -42.56
N CYS A 377 0.41 -4.57 -42.37
CA CYS A 377 -0.47 -4.96 -43.46
C CYS A 377 -1.23 -3.79 -44.10
N ALA A 378 -1.41 -2.68 -43.36
CA ALA A 378 -2.09 -1.48 -43.86
C ALA A 378 -1.17 -0.59 -44.73
N ALA A 379 0.14 -0.82 -44.72
CA ALA A 379 1.12 0.02 -45.42
C ALA A 379 1.21 -0.26 -46.93
N TYR A 380 0.67 -1.38 -47.41
CA TYR A 380 0.85 -1.84 -48.80
C TYR A 380 -0.50 -2.06 -49.50
N PRO A 381 -0.62 -1.70 -50.80
CA PRO A 381 -1.71 -2.16 -51.66
C PRO A 381 -1.75 -3.69 -51.77
N ASP A 382 -2.93 -4.27 -51.98
CA ASP A 382 -3.17 -5.72 -51.95
C ASP A 382 -2.12 -6.59 -52.67
N THR A 383 -1.78 -6.25 -53.92
CA THR A 383 -0.82 -7.02 -54.73
C THR A 383 0.60 -6.94 -54.19
N LEU A 384 0.99 -5.78 -53.65
CA LEU A 384 2.29 -5.57 -53.02
C LEU A 384 2.36 -6.23 -51.65
N LEU A 385 1.26 -6.22 -50.89
CA LEU A 385 1.16 -6.89 -49.60
C LEU A 385 1.39 -8.40 -49.75
N GLU A 386 0.76 -9.04 -50.74
CA GLU A 386 0.98 -10.46 -51.01
C GLU A 386 2.43 -10.76 -51.40
N SER A 387 3.05 -9.88 -52.18
CA SER A 387 4.45 -10.00 -52.57
C SER A 387 5.39 -9.82 -51.38
N GLU A 388 5.12 -8.91 -50.46
CA GLU A 388 5.93 -8.73 -49.25
C GLU A 388 5.75 -9.93 -48.30
N LEU A 389 4.53 -10.40 -48.07
CA LEU A 389 4.26 -11.53 -47.17
C LEU A 389 4.87 -12.84 -47.68
N PHE A 390 4.56 -13.20 -48.93
CA PHE A 390 4.83 -14.53 -49.48
C PHE A 390 5.95 -14.55 -50.53
N GLY A 391 6.47 -13.39 -50.95
CA GLY A 391 7.46 -13.33 -52.03
C GLY A 391 6.84 -13.57 -53.41
N HIS A 392 7.66 -13.38 -54.44
CA HIS A 392 7.25 -13.57 -55.83
C HIS A 392 8.35 -14.18 -56.68
N GLU A 393 7.91 -14.92 -57.70
CA GLU A 393 8.77 -15.40 -58.78
C GLU A 393 8.97 -14.32 -59.85
N LYS A 394 10.04 -14.47 -60.64
CA LYS A 394 10.30 -13.57 -61.78
C LYS A 394 9.12 -13.62 -62.76
N GLY A 395 8.55 -12.46 -63.09
CA GLY A 395 7.43 -12.34 -64.01
C GLY A 395 6.04 -12.53 -63.40
N ALA A 396 5.92 -12.60 -62.06
CA ALA A 396 4.62 -12.78 -61.40
C ALA A 396 3.62 -11.63 -61.61
N PHE A 397 4.11 -10.39 -61.81
CA PHE A 397 3.31 -9.21 -62.12
C PHE A 397 4.14 -8.16 -62.87
N THR A 398 3.49 -7.09 -63.35
CA THR A 398 4.15 -5.98 -64.05
C THR A 398 5.14 -5.28 -63.11
N GLY A 399 6.44 -5.48 -63.36
CA GLY A 399 7.53 -4.96 -62.51
C GLY A 399 8.31 -6.02 -61.72
N ALA A 400 7.88 -7.30 -61.75
CA ALA A 400 8.59 -8.43 -61.13
C ALA A 400 9.83 -8.87 -61.94
N LEU A 401 10.84 -7.99 -62.02
CA LEU A 401 12.06 -8.22 -62.83
C LEU A 401 12.98 -9.31 -62.24
N LYS A 402 12.92 -9.52 -60.93
CA LYS A 402 13.71 -10.51 -60.18
C LYS A 402 12.79 -11.25 -59.22
N GLN A 403 13.19 -12.45 -58.81
CA GLN A 403 12.55 -13.17 -57.72
C GLN A 403 12.87 -12.45 -56.39
N ARG A 404 11.90 -12.40 -55.47
CA ARG A 404 12.08 -11.85 -54.12
C ARG A 404 11.49 -12.80 -53.08
N ILE A 405 12.23 -13.03 -52.00
CA ILE A 405 11.75 -13.79 -50.84
C ILE A 405 10.72 -12.98 -50.06
N GLY A 406 9.76 -13.65 -49.44
CA GLY A 406 8.73 -13.02 -48.60
C GLY A 406 9.12 -12.98 -47.13
N ARG A 407 8.40 -12.17 -46.33
CA ARG A 407 8.60 -12.05 -44.88
C ARG A 407 8.44 -13.36 -44.13
N PHE A 408 7.54 -14.23 -44.57
CA PHE A 408 7.39 -15.56 -43.98
C PHE A 408 8.62 -16.45 -44.19
N GLU A 409 9.30 -16.32 -45.32
CA GLU A 409 10.55 -17.04 -45.61
C GLU A 409 11.72 -16.43 -44.83
N GLU A 410 11.79 -15.09 -44.73
CA GLU A 410 12.79 -14.37 -43.92
C GLU A 410 12.70 -14.73 -42.43
N ALA A 411 11.48 -14.97 -41.92
CA ALA A 411 11.22 -15.27 -40.52
C ALA A 411 11.36 -16.76 -40.16
N ASN A 412 11.79 -17.61 -41.10
CA ASN A 412 11.82 -19.06 -40.89
C ASN A 412 12.63 -19.44 -39.63
N GLY A 413 12.03 -20.24 -38.76
CA GLY A 413 12.56 -20.62 -37.46
C GLY A 413 12.42 -19.56 -36.37
N GLY A 414 11.74 -18.44 -36.65
CA GLY A 414 11.58 -17.27 -35.77
C GLY A 414 10.11 -16.89 -35.55
N THR A 415 9.82 -15.60 -35.48
CA THR A 415 8.48 -15.05 -35.23
C THR A 415 8.12 -13.97 -36.25
N VAL A 416 6.89 -14.03 -36.78
CA VAL A 416 6.31 -13.01 -37.64
C VAL A 416 5.29 -12.21 -36.85
N PHE A 417 5.47 -10.88 -36.82
CA PHE A 417 4.48 -9.95 -36.29
C PHE A 417 3.69 -9.30 -37.43
N LEU A 418 2.37 -9.56 -37.46
CA LEU A 418 1.43 -9.02 -38.43
C LEU A 418 0.66 -7.85 -37.79
N ASP A 419 1.07 -6.62 -38.05
CA ASP A 419 0.33 -5.44 -37.58
C ASP A 419 -0.80 -5.06 -38.54
N GLU A 420 -1.92 -4.60 -37.97
CA GLU A 420 -3.18 -4.32 -38.66
C GLU A 420 -3.67 -5.48 -39.56
N VAL A 421 -3.71 -6.71 -39.02
CA VAL A 421 -4.17 -7.91 -39.75
C VAL A 421 -5.62 -7.81 -40.25
N GLY A 422 -6.43 -6.90 -39.70
CA GLY A 422 -7.80 -6.63 -40.18
C GLY A 422 -7.87 -5.93 -41.54
N ASP A 423 -6.73 -5.52 -42.11
CA ASP A 423 -6.62 -4.83 -43.41
C ASP A 423 -6.15 -5.72 -44.57
N ILE A 424 -5.93 -7.02 -44.33
CA ILE A 424 -5.46 -7.93 -45.38
C ILE A 424 -6.55 -8.28 -46.40
N SER A 425 -6.14 -8.39 -47.68
CA SER A 425 -7.02 -8.79 -48.78
C SER A 425 -7.59 -10.21 -48.59
N PRO A 426 -8.78 -10.54 -49.14
CA PRO A 426 -9.34 -11.89 -49.05
C PRO A 426 -8.41 -12.99 -49.61
N GLN A 427 -7.62 -12.68 -50.63
CA GLN A 427 -6.64 -13.60 -51.20
C GLN A 427 -5.45 -13.84 -50.24
N ALA A 428 -4.97 -12.79 -49.59
CA ALA A 428 -3.94 -12.90 -48.55
C ALA A 428 -4.46 -13.71 -47.34
N GLN A 429 -5.74 -13.58 -46.96
CA GLN A 429 -6.34 -14.37 -45.88
C GLN A 429 -6.26 -15.88 -46.14
N ILE A 430 -6.53 -16.32 -47.38
CA ILE A 430 -6.47 -17.72 -47.78
C ILE A 430 -5.05 -18.27 -47.64
N LYS A 431 -4.05 -17.53 -48.13
CA LYS A 431 -2.64 -17.94 -48.05
C LYS A 431 -2.14 -17.94 -46.61
N LEU A 432 -2.51 -16.93 -45.82
CA LEU A 432 -2.16 -16.85 -44.41
C LEU A 432 -2.74 -18.04 -43.61
N LEU A 433 -4.00 -18.41 -43.88
CA LEU A 433 -4.60 -19.59 -43.29
C LEU A 433 -3.80 -20.86 -43.60
N ARG A 434 -3.34 -21.02 -44.85
CA ARG A 434 -2.52 -22.17 -45.27
C ARG A 434 -1.17 -22.21 -44.53
N VAL A 435 -0.54 -21.05 -44.32
CA VAL A 435 0.68 -20.94 -43.50
C VAL A 435 0.42 -21.37 -42.07
N LEU A 436 -0.64 -20.87 -41.43
CA LEU A 436 -0.98 -21.21 -40.04
C LEU A 436 -1.33 -22.69 -39.85
N GLN A 437 -1.94 -23.34 -40.86
CA GLN A 437 -2.37 -24.74 -40.76
C GLN A 437 -1.29 -25.74 -41.14
N THR A 438 -0.55 -25.47 -42.23
CA THR A 438 0.34 -26.46 -42.85
C THR A 438 1.81 -26.05 -42.82
N GLN A 439 2.12 -24.83 -42.36
CA GLN A 439 3.47 -24.27 -42.42
C GLN A 439 4.03 -24.25 -43.86
N THR A 440 3.14 -24.18 -44.86
CA THR A 440 3.49 -24.14 -46.28
C THR A 440 2.75 -23.05 -47.04
N PHE A 441 3.41 -22.45 -48.02
CA PHE A 441 2.79 -21.52 -48.96
C PHE A 441 3.48 -21.57 -50.33
N GLU A 442 2.90 -20.88 -51.32
CA GLU A 442 3.45 -20.73 -52.67
C GLU A 442 3.72 -19.25 -52.92
N ARG A 443 4.85 -18.94 -53.57
CA ARG A 443 5.19 -17.57 -53.98
C ARG A 443 4.22 -17.11 -55.06
N LEU A 444 4.02 -15.80 -55.19
CA LEU A 444 3.24 -15.24 -56.29
C LEU A 444 3.82 -15.65 -57.64
N GLY A 445 2.96 -16.18 -58.53
CA GLY A 445 3.35 -16.68 -59.85
C GLY A 445 4.13 -18.00 -59.84
N GLY A 446 4.40 -18.59 -58.68
CA GLY A 446 5.08 -19.87 -58.53
C GLY A 446 4.13 -21.00 -58.16
N GLN A 447 4.50 -22.23 -58.50
CA GLN A 447 3.79 -23.46 -58.09
C GLN A 447 4.58 -24.28 -57.06
N LYS A 448 5.82 -23.88 -56.75
CA LYS A 448 6.68 -24.61 -55.83
C LYS A 448 6.27 -24.29 -54.38
N PRO A 449 5.90 -25.28 -53.56
CA PRO A 449 5.60 -25.06 -52.16
C PRO A 449 6.90 -24.75 -51.38
N VAL A 450 6.83 -23.74 -50.52
CA VAL A 450 7.86 -23.33 -49.56
C VAL A 450 7.39 -23.72 -48.17
N ARG A 451 8.21 -24.46 -47.41
CA ARG A 451 7.93 -24.82 -46.02
C ARG A 451 8.63 -23.85 -45.07
N VAL A 452 7.94 -23.37 -44.05
CA VAL A 452 8.46 -22.44 -43.04
C VAL A 452 7.97 -22.79 -41.64
N ASP A 453 8.85 -22.75 -40.65
CA ASP A 453 8.47 -22.91 -39.25
C ASP A 453 8.44 -21.54 -38.57
N VAL A 454 7.25 -20.93 -38.47
CA VAL A 454 7.08 -19.58 -37.94
C VAL A 454 6.06 -19.56 -36.82
N ARG A 455 6.38 -18.83 -35.75
CA ARG A 455 5.38 -18.39 -34.78
C ARG A 455 4.72 -17.12 -35.27
N VAL A 456 3.40 -17.01 -35.16
CA VAL A 456 2.66 -15.83 -35.62
C VAL A 456 2.08 -15.06 -34.43
N VAL A 457 2.40 -13.77 -34.36
CA VAL A 457 1.74 -12.80 -33.48
C VAL A 457 1.03 -11.79 -34.38
N ALA A 458 -0.26 -11.58 -34.20
CA ALA A 458 -1.03 -10.64 -35.00
C ALA A 458 -1.58 -9.51 -34.12
N ALA A 459 -1.76 -8.34 -34.70
CA ALA A 459 -2.36 -7.19 -34.04
C ALA A 459 -3.39 -6.51 -34.94
N THR A 460 -4.42 -5.92 -34.35
CA THR A 460 -5.43 -5.14 -35.08
C THR A 460 -6.12 -4.14 -34.17
N ASN A 461 -6.49 -2.98 -34.73
CA ASN A 461 -7.39 -2.02 -34.10
C ASN A 461 -8.87 -2.21 -34.49
N ARG A 462 -9.16 -3.08 -35.46
CA ARG A 462 -10.51 -3.34 -35.96
C ARG A 462 -11.20 -4.44 -35.17
N ASP A 463 -12.53 -4.33 -35.10
CA ASP A 463 -13.41 -5.40 -34.64
C ASP A 463 -13.48 -6.49 -35.72
N LEU A 464 -12.70 -7.57 -35.52
CA LEU A 464 -12.68 -8.71 -36.44
C LEU A 464 -14.03 -9.43 -36.48
N GLU A 465 -14.78 -9.47 -35.38
CA GLU A 465 -16.08 -10.13 -35.33
C GLU A 465 -17.09 -9.39 -36.21
N GLN A 466 -17.05 -8.06 -36.19
CA GLN A 466 -17.83 -7.24 -37.11
C GLN A 466 -17.43 -7.49 -38.58
N LEU A 467 -16.12 -7.55 -38.88
CA LEU A 467 -15.65 -7.83 -40.25
C LEU A 467 -16.05 -9.23 -40.75
N ILE A 468 -16.17 -10.22 -39.86
CA ILE A 468 -16.69 -11.55 -40.19
C ILE A 468 -18.17 -11.47 -40.57
N LYS A 469 -18.98 -10.75 -39.78
CA LYS A 469 -20.42 -10.53 -40.08
C LYS A 469 -20.63 -9.80 -41.41
N GLU A 470 -19.70 -8.91 -41.77
CA GLU A 470 -19.70 -8.18 -43.05
C GLU A 470 -19.13 -9.01 -44.23
N GLY A 471 -18.64 -10.23 -43.99
CA GLY A 471 -18.04 -11.09 -45.02
C GLY A 471 -16.67 -10.59 -45.53
N ARG A 472 -16.04 -9.66 -44.82
CA ARG A 472 -14.73 -9.07 -45.18
C ARG A 472 -13.55 -9.81 -44.56
N PHE A 473 -13.79 -10.56 -43.49
CA PHE A 473 -12.78 -11.38 -42.83
C PHE A 473 -13.30 -12.81 -42.68
N ARG A 474 -12.44 -13.80 -42.92
CA ARG A 474 -12.85 -15.21 -42.81
C ARG A 474 -12.87 -15.69 -41.36
N GLU A 475 -13.95 -16.38 -41.01
CA GLU A 475 -14.14 -16.96 -39.68
C GLU A 475 -13.09 -18.04 -39.33
N ASP A 476 -12.69 -18.86 -40.31
CA ASP A 476 -11.68 -19.92 -40.11
C ASP A 476 -10.29 -19.37 -39.77
N LEU A 477 -9.91 -18.25 -40.39
CA LEU A 477 -8.67 -17.53 -40.09
C LEU A 477 -8.73 -16.87 -38.70
N TYR A 478 -9.87 -16.28 -38.33
CA TYR A 478 -10.05 -15.66 -37.01
C TYR A 478 -9.78 -16.65 -35.88
N TYR A 479 -10.39 -17.83 -35.90
CA TYR A 479 -10.17 -18.83 -34.84
C TYR A 479 -8.74 -19.38 -34.80
N ARG A 480 -7.99 -19.33 -35.91
CA ARG A 480 -6.57 -19.72 -35.95
C ARG A 480 -5.63 -18.63 -35.44
N LEU A 481 -6.01 -17.36 -35.56
CA LEU A 481 -5.25 -16.24 -35.00
C LEU A 481 -5.58 -16.01 -33.52
N ASN A 482 -6.85 -16.13 -33.15
CA ASN A 482 -7.38 -15.82 -31.83
C ASN A 482 -7.26 -16.98 -30.84
N VAL A 483 -6.08 -17.61 -30.74
CA VAL A 483 -5.83 -18.69 -29.77
C VAL A 483 -5.56 -18.11 -28.39
N ILE A 484 -4.71 -17.08 -28.32
CA ILE A 484 -4.48 -16.30 -27.09
C ILE A 484 -4.79 -14.82 -27.38
N PRO A 485 -5.96 -14.31 -26.98
CA PRO A 485 -6.28 -12.89 -27.09
C PRO A 485 -5.58 -12.07 -26.00
N ILE A 486 -4.92 -10.98 -26.39
CA ILE A 486 -4.39 -9.96 -25.48
C ILE A 486 -5.06 -8.63 -25.82
N LEU A 487 -5.88 -8.12 -24.90
CA LEU A 487 -6.54 -6.83 -25.07
C LEU A 487 -5.67 -5.71 -24.47
N MET A 488 -5.22 -4.79 -25.31
CA MET A 488 -4.49 -3.60 -24.91
C MET A 488 -5.45 -2.48 -24.48
N PRO A 489 -5.40 -2.04 -23.21
CA PRO A 489 -6.26 -0.97 -22.73
C PRO A 489 -5.85 0.38 -23.33
N PRO A 490 -6.83 1.21 -23.75
CA PRO A 490 -6.53 2.56 -24.19
C PRO A 490 -6.03 3.41 -23.02
N LEU A 491 -5.21 4.41 -23.30
CA LEU A 491 -4.53 5.23 -22.28
C LEU A 491 -5.52 5.90 -21.31
N ARG A 492 -6.69 6.31 -21.80
CA ARG A 492 -7.79 6.88 -20.98
C ARG A 492 -8.35 5.93 -19.91
N ALA A 493 -8.21 4.62 -20.10
CA ALA A 493 -8.64 3.59 -19.14
C ALA A 493 -7.54 3.26 -18.11
N ARG A 494 -6.29 3.62 -18.39
CA ARG A 494 -5.10 3.42 -17.53
C ARG A 494 -4.42 4.74 -17.17
N ARG A 495 -5.19 5.67 -16.58
CA ARG A 495 -4.72 7.04 -16.28
C ARG A 495 -3.52 7.07 -15.32
N ASN A 496 -3.38 6.05 -14.47
CA ASN A 496 -2.26 5.90 -13.54
C ASN A 496 -0.91 5.75 -14.24
N ASP A 497 -0.92 5.36 -15.52
CA ASP A 497 0.30 5.19 -16.32
C ASP A 497 0.76 6.50 -16.97
N ILE A 498 -0.12 7.50 -17.10
CA ILE A 498 0.19 8.77 -17.78
C ILE A 498 1.38 9.49 -17.11
N PRO A 499 1.44 9.67 -15.77
CA PRO A 499 2.58 10.35 -15.15
C PRO A 499 3.89 9.60 -15.34
N LEU A 500 3.83 8.26 -15.32
CA LEU A 500 5.01 7.41 -15.53
C LEU A 500 5.53 7.53 -16.95
N LEU A 501 4.65 7.42 -17.94
CA LEU A 501 4.98 7.56 -19.36
C LEU A 501 5.48 8.97 -19.68
N ALA A 502 4.80 10.01 -19.19
CA ALA A 502 5.19 11.39 -19.42
C ALA A 502 6.58 11.69 -18.85
N LYS A 503 6.90 11.18 -17.66
CA LYS A 503 8.23 11.30 -17.07
C LYS A 503 9.28 10.54 -17.88
N HIS A 504 8.98 9.35 -18.35
CA HIS A 504 9.89 8.58 -19.19
C HIS A 504 10.24 9.33 -20.48
N PHE A 505 9.23 9.81 -21.21
CA PHE A 505 9.44 10.57 -22.44
C PHE A 505 10.16 11.90 -22.19
N LEU A 506 9.86 12.59 -21.09
CA LEU A 506 10.61 13.78 -20.68
C LEU A 506 12.11 13.45 -20.56
N GLU A 507 12.47 12.40 -19.83
CA GLU A 507 13.87 12.01 -19.61
C GLU A 507 14.58 11.64 -20.92
N VAL A 508 13.89 10.93 -21.82
CA VAL A 508 14.40 10.55 -23.15
C VAL A 508 14.66 11.79 -23.99
N PHE A 509 13.65 12.64 -24.20
CA PHE A 509 13.76 13.80 -25.09
C PHE A 509 14.63 14.91 -24.50
N ALA A 510 14.64 15.10 -23.18
CA ALA A 510 15.54 16.06 -22.54
C ALA A 510 17.01 15.69 -22.77
N ARG A 511 17.34 14.39 -22.70
CA ARG A 511 18.70 13.89 -23.01
C ARG A 511 19.05 14.07 -24.49
N GLU A 512 18.12 13.76 -25.41
CA GLU A 512 18.35 13.93 -26.85
C GLU A 512 18.54 15.39 -27.26
N GLN A 513 17.80 16.30 -26.64
CA GLN A 513 17.88 17.75 -26.90
C GLN A 513 18.92 18.48 -26.04
N ALA A 514 19.68 17.75 -25.21
CA ALA A 514 20.66 18.28 -24.27
C ALA A 514 20.12 19.44 -23.40
N LYS A 515 18.88 19.31 -22.92
CA LYS A 515 18.23 20.27 -22.01
C LYS A 515 18.19 19.72 -20.58
N ASP A 516 18.51 20.57 -19.61
CA ASP A 516 18.37 20.27 -18.19
C ASP A 516 16.96 20.64 -17.71
N LEU A 517 16.01 19.72 -17.92
CA LEU A 517 14.63 19.85 -17.41
C LEU A 517 14.48 19.08 -16.08
N THR A 518 13.95 19.74 -15.05
CA THR A 518 13.72 19.17 -13.71
C THR A 518 12.41 18.40 -13.60
N GLY A 519 11.41 18.69 -14.45
CA GLY A 519 10.12 17.99 -14.40
C GLY A 519 9.00 18.59 -15.25
N ILE A 520 7.79 18.15 -14.95
CA ILE A 520 6.52 18.65 -15.52
C ILE A 520 5.76 19.34 -14.38
N SER A 521 5.28 20.57 -14.61
CA SER A 521 4.55 21.32 -13.60
C SER A 521 3.23 20.63 -13.22
N HIS A 522 2.73 20.88 -12.01
CA HIS A 522 1.46 20.30 -11.55
C HIS A 522 0.28 20.63 -12.45
N GLU A 523 0.24 21.85 -13.01
CA GLU A 523 -0.82 22.27 -13.93
C GLU A 523 -0.75 21.52 -15.27
N ALA A 524 0.45 21.39 -15.85
CA ALA A 524 0.65 20.61 -17.06
C ALA A 524 0.29 19.14 -16.84
N MET A 525 0.72 18.53 -15.72
CA MET A 525 0.38 17.15 -15.38
C MET A 525 -1.13 16.94 -15.24
N ARG A 526 -1.84 17.90 -14.65
CA ARG A 526 -3.30 17.85 -14.55
C ARG A 526 -3.97 17.81 -15.93
N LEU A 527 -3.51 18.65 -16.87
CA LEU A 527 -4.04 18.66 -18.24
C LEU A 527 -3.78 17.32 -18.96
N LEU A 528 -2.59 16.74 -18.77
CA LEU A 528 -2.26 15.41 -19.31
C LEU A 528 -3.19 14.31 -18.75
N LEU A 529 -3.58 14.40 -17.48
CA LEU A 529 -4.49 13.43 -16.85
C LEU A 529 -5.96 13.60 -17.25
N GLU A 530 -6.39 14.82 -17.56
CA GLU A 530 -7.78 15.14 -17.96
C GLU A 530 -8.06 14.86 -19.45
N TYR A 531 -7.01 14.79 -20.29
CA TYR A 531 -7.16 14.55 -21.72
C TYR A 531 -7.54 13.09 -22.06
N HIS A 532 -8.28 12.91 -23.16
CA HIS A 532 -8.83 11.60 -23.54
C HIS A 532 -7.87 10.72 -24.34
N TRP A 533 -6.76 11.30 -24.86
CA TRP A 533 -5.72 10.60 -25.61
C TRP A 533 -6.26 9.71 -26.76
N PRO A 534 -6.95 10.26 -27.76
CA PRO A 534 -7.42 9.49 -28.93
C PRO A 534 -6.29 8.76 -29.69
N GLY A 535 -5.06 9.28 -29.68
CA GLY A 535 -3.87 8.63 -30.23
C GLY A 535 -3.05 7.85 -29.19
N ASN A 536 -3.59 7.63 -27.99
CA ASN A 536 -3.00 6.86 -26.90
C ASN A 536 -1.55 7.29 -26.59
N VAL A 537 -0.64 6.33 -26.41
CA VAL A 537 0.75 6.58 -26.00
C VAL A 537 1.53 7.33 -27.07
N ARG A 538 1.25 7.08 -28.35
CA ARG A 538 1.91 7.78 -29.47
C ARG A 538 1.61 9.27 -29.49
N GLU A 539 0.38 9.65 -29.14
CA GLU A 539 0.01 11.06 -29.01
C GLU A 539 0.63 11.70 -27.77
N LEU A 540 0.69 10.97 -26.64
CA LEU A 540 1.39 11.43 -25.44
C LEU A 540 2.88 11.66 -25.69
N GLU A 541 3.55 10.72 -26.37
CA GLU A 541 4.95 10.83 -26.78
C GLU A 541 5.18 12.12 -27.58
N ASN A 542 4.42 12.33 -28.65
CA ASN A 542 4.52 13.54 -29.48
C ASN A 542 4.23 14.83 -28.70
N ALA A 543 3.27 14.79 -27.76
CA ALA A 543 2.90 15.96 -26.96
C ALA A 543 4.03 16.35 -26.00
N ILE A 544 4.70 15.37 -25.39
CA ILE A 544 5.84 15.60 -24.51
C ILE A 544 7.07 16.02 -25.31
N GLU A 545 7.33 15.41 -26.47
CA GLU A 545 8.41 15.82 -27.38
C GLU A 545 8.24 17.30 -27.77
N HIS A 546 7.05 17.70 -28.23
CA HIS A 546 6.72 19.09 -28.54
C HIS A 546 7.00 20.02 -27.36
N ALA A 547 6.53 19.64 -26.16
CA ALA A 547 6.70 20.44 -24.97
C ALA A 547 8.19 20.59 -24.58
N VAL A 548 9.00 19.53 -24.70
CA VAL A 548 10.45 19.60 -24.47
C VAL A 548 11.12 20.55 -25.48
N VAL A 549 10.71 20.54 -26.75
CA VAL A 549 11.27 21.44 -27.77
C VAL A 549 10.94 22.90 -27.48
N VAL A 550 9.67 23.21 -27.16
CA VAL A 550 9.18 24.58 -26.95
C VAL A 550 9.59 25.16 -25.59
N CYS A 551 9.73 24.31 -24.56
CA CYS A 551 10.05 24.74 -23.21
C CYS A 551 11.38 25.51 -23.15
N LYS A 552 11.33 26.67 -22.49
CA LYS A 552 12.49 27.55 -22.23
C LYS A 552 12.90 27.57 -20.76
N GLY A 553 12.03 27.09 -19.87
CA GLY A 553 12.26 27.06 -18.42
C GLY A 553 12.88 25.74 -17.95
N PRO A 554 13.06 25.58 -16.62
CA PRO A 554 13.52 24.32 -16.04
C PRO A 554 12.42 23.25 -16.00
N GLU A 555 11.13 23.60 -16.15
CA GLU A 555 10.01 22.67 -16.10
C GLU A 555 9.04 22.90 -17.26
N ILE A 556 8.38 21.82 -17.71
CA ILE A 556 7.30 21.91 -18.71
C ILE A 556 6.08 22.53 -18.06
N GLU A 557 5.63 23.66 -18.60
CA GLU A 557 4.42 24.36 -18.17
C GLU A 557 3.22 24.05 -19.09
N ALA A 558 2.01 24.38 -18.64
CA ALA A 558 0.78 24.15 -19.40
C ALA A 558 0.78 24.81 -20.80
N LYS A 559 1.48 25.94 -20.93
CA LYS A 559 1.65 26.69 -22.20
C LYS A 559 2.56 26.02 -23.21
N ASP A 560 3.42 25.10 -22.76
CA ASP A 560 4.37 24.38 -23.60
C ASP A 560 3.74 23.13 -24.23
N LEU A 561 2.63 22.65 -23.65
CA LEU A 561 1.83 21.55 -24.21
C LEU A 561 1.14 21.99 -25.52
N PRO A 562 0.89 21.06 -26.46
CA PRO A 562 0.10 21.35 -27.65
C PRO A 562 -1.28 21.95 -27.31
N SER A 563 -1.77 22.86 -28.16
CA SER A 563 -3.04 23.55 -27.97
C SER A 563 -4.25 22.61 -27.86
N THR A 564 -4.16 21.42 -28.45
CA THR A 564 -5.17 20.35 -28.34
C THR A 564 -5.33 19.80 -26.93
N VAL A 565 -4.27 19.85 -26.12
CA VAL A 565 -4.22 19.36 -24.74
C VAL A 565 -4.38 20.53 -23.76
N SER A 566 -3.86 21.71 -24.09
CA SER A 566 -3.86 22.87 -23.19
C SER A 566 -5.18 23.63 -23.12
N ASP A 567 -6.08 23.50 -24.11
CA ASP A 567 -7.33 24.25 -24.17
C ASP A 567 -8.58 23.40 -23.80
N PRO A 568 -9.27 23.72 -22.67
CA PRO A 568 -10.54 23.08 -22.31
C PRO A 568 -11.66 23.29 -23.33
N LEU A 569 -11.59 24.28 -24.22
CA LEU A 569 -12.57 24.53 -25.28
C LEU A 569 -12.36 23.62 -26.51
N ALA A 570 -11.19 23.01 -26.66
CA ALA A 570 -10.92 22.01 -27.70
C ALA A 570 -11.63 20.66 -27.45
N LYS A 571 -12.38 20.53 -26.34
CA LYS A 571 -13.17 19.35 -25.93
C LYS A 571 -14.22 18.84 -26.93
N SER A 572 -14.31 19.39 -28.15
CA SER A 572 -15.36 19.01 -29.12
C SER A 572 -14.89 18.70 -30.55
N THR A 573 -13.62 18.89 -30.91
CA THR A 573 -13.26 18.92 -32.34
C THR A 573 -12.73 17.63 -32.94
N HIS A 574 -12.25 16.65 -32.16
CA HIS A 574 -11.68 15.41 -32.71
C HIS A 574 -12.35 14.17 -32.12
N GLY A 575 -13.52 13.81 -32.65
CA GLY A 575 -14.22 12.59 -32.26
C GLY A 575 -15.66 12.41 -32.77
N LYS A 576 -16.29 13.44 -33.34
CA LYS A 576 -17.56 13.28 -34.07
C LYS A 576 -17.37 13.70 -35.52
N ARG A 577 -17.50 12.72 -36.43
CA ARG A 577 -17.87 12.97 -37.83
C ARG A 577 -18.96 14.05 -37.85
N SER A 578 -18.68 15.18 -38.49
CA SER A 578 -19.62 16.25 -38.87
C SER A 578 -20.95 16.21 -38.13
N ALA A 579 -21.05 16.86 -36.96
CA ALA A 579 -22.35 17.28 -36.46
C ALA A 579 -22.95 18.17 -37.55
N THR A 580 -24.07 17.74 -38.13
CA THR A 580 -24.75 18.52 -39.17
C THR A 580 -25.11 19.88 -38.56
N ILE A 581 -25.26 20.96 -39.34
CA ILE A 581 -25.77 22.27 -38.84
C ILE A 581 -26.98 22.08 -37.91
N ARG A 582 -27.78 21.05 -38.20
CA ARG A 582 -28.96 20.61 -37.47
C ARG A 582 -28.69 20.10 -36.04
N ASP A 583 -27.57 19.42 -35.81
CA ASP A 583 -27.20 18.87 -34.49
C ASP A 583 -26.60 19.96 -33.60
N ASN A 584 -25.79 20.86 -34.18
CA ASN A 584 -25.29 22.05 -33.50
C ASN A 584 -26.44 22.98 -33.12
N GLU A 585 -27.43 23.14 -34.00
CA GLU A 585 -28.64 23.92 -33.72
C GLU A 585 -29.42 23.37 -32.52
N LYS A 586 -29.55 22.03 -32.40
CA LYS A 586 -30.22 21.41 -31.25
C LYS A 586 -29.50 21.74 -29.94
N ILE A 587 -28.17 21.60 -29.91
CA ILE A 587 -27.35 21.87 -28.72
C ILE A 587 -27.47 23.33 -28.30
N ILE A 588 -27.35 24.27 -29.25
CA ILE A 588 -27.46 25.71 -28.98
C ILE A 588 -28.86 26.07 -28.44
N LEU A 589 -29.92 25.49 -29.01
CA LEU A 589 -31.30 25.68 -28.54
C LEU A 589 -31.49 25.18 -27.11
N GLU A 590 -30.98 23.98 -26.83
CA GLU A 590 -31.13 23.32 -25.53
C GLU A 590 -30.37 24.07 -24.43
N GLN A 591 -29.12 24.45 -24.69
CA GLN A 591 -28.30 25.24 -23.77
C GLN A 591 -28.92 26.61 -23.49
N THR A 592 -29.37 27.32 -24.53
CA THR A 592 -29.98 28.66 -24.34
C THR A 592 -31.31 28.57 -23.59
N LEU A 593 -32.09 27.50 -23.80
CA LEU A 593 -33.31 27.24 -23.03
C LEU A 593 -32.99 26.96 -21.55
N MET A 594 -31.93 26.21 -21.25
CA MET A 594 -31.51 25.95 -19.88
C MET A 594 -31.00 27.22 -19.17
N GLU A 595 -30.12 27.99 -19.81
CA GLU A 595 -29.60 29.25 -19.25
C GLU A 595 -30.72 30.26 -18.98
N CYS A 596 -31.76 30.27 -19.80
CA CYS A 596 -32.94 31.11 -19.60
C CYS A 596 -34.01 30.46 -18.70
N SER A 597 -33.70 29.39 -17.96
CA SER A 597 -34.64 28.66 -17.08
C SER A 597 -35.95 28.28 -17.78
N TRP A 598 -35.86 27.91 -19.05
CA TRP A 598 -36.98 27.59 -19.95
C TRP A 598 -37.96 28.75 -20.21
N ASN A 599 -37.54 29.99 -19.97
CA ASN A 599 -38.27 31.17 -20.39
C ASN A 599 -38.16 31.36 -21.91
N LYS A 600 -39.15 30.84 -22.64
CA LYS A 600 -39.20 30.82 -24.11
C LYS A 600 -39.16 32.22 -24.74
N LYS A 601 -39.60 33.27 -24.03
CA LYS A 601 -39.54 34.66 -24.55
C LYS A 601 -38.10 35.17 -24.53
N GLU A 602 -37.40 34.90 -23.44
CA GLU A 602 -36.03 35.33 -23.25
C GLU A 602 -35.04 34.52 -24.10
N ALA A 603 -35.25 33.21 -24.19
CA ALA A 603 -34.47 32.34 -25.07
C ALA A 603 -34.60 32.75 -26.55
N ALA A 604 -35.81 33.12 -27.02
CA ALA A 604 -36.02 33.58 -28.40
C ALA A 604 -35.28 34.90 -28.68
N ARG A 605 -35.30 35.84 -27.73
CA ARG A 605 -34.59 37.12 -27.81
C ARG A 605 -33.08 36.91 -27.90
N ARG A 606 -32.53 36.03 -27.05
CA ARG A 606 -31.10 35.74 -26.97
C ARG A 606 -30.57 34.98 -28.19
N LEU A 607 -31.40 34.13 -28.80
CA LEU A 607 -31.10 33.43 -30.05
C LEU A 607 -31.32 34.27 -31.31
N GLY A 608 -31.88 35.48 -31.19
CA GLY A 608 -32.18 36.33 -32.34
C GLY A 608 -33.26 35.78 -33.28
N ILE A 609 -34.12 34.87 -32.81
CA ILE A 609 -35.18 34.24 -33.64
C ILE A 609 -36.58 34.61 -33.15
N GLY A 610 -37.55 34.64 -34.07
CA GLY A 610 -38.95 34.83 -33.74
C GLY A 610 -39.51 33.73 -32.82
N ARG A 611 -40.44 34.08 -31.92
CA ARG A 611 -41.03 33.13 -30.96
C ARG A 611 -41.63 31.91 -31.66
N THR A 612 -42.37 32.11 -32.74
CA THR A 612 -42.97 31.04 -33.56
C THR A 612 -41.93 30.06 -34.10
N THR A 613 -40.78 30.57 -34.56
CA THR A 613 -39.64 29.76 -35.03
C THR A 613 -39.02 28.95 -33.89
N LEU A 614 -38.88 29.53 -32.69
CA LEU A 614 -38.41 28.81 -31.52
C LEU A 614 -39.36 27.67 -31.13
N TYR A 615 -40.69 27.92 -31.09
CA TYR A 615 -41.68 26.87 -30.79
C TYR A 615 -41.65 25.73 -31.83
N ALA A 616 -41.51 26.06 -33.12
CA ALA A 616 -41.39 25.06 -34.17
C ALA A 616 -40.12 24.20 -34.01
N LYS A 617 -38.98 24.83 -33.66
CA LYS A 617 -37.72 24.12 -33.43
C LYS A 617 -37.73 23.27 -32.15
N ILE A 618 -38.33 23.75 -31.06
CA ILE A 618 -38.52 22.96 -29.82
C ILE A 618 -39.33 21.69 -30.11
N ARG A 619 -40.43 21.80 -30.87
CA ARG A 619 -41.24 20.64 -31.27
C ARG A 619 -40.48 19.70 -32.21
N ARG A 620 -39.75 20.27 -33.18
CA ARG A 620 -38.97 19.50 -34.18
C ARG A 620 -37.85 18.68 -33.54
N TYR A 621 -37.22 19.22 -32.48
CA TYR A 621 -36.12 18.56 -31.77
C TYR A 621 -36.55 17.83 -30.49
N ARG A 622 -37.86 17.82 -30.17
CA ARG A 622 -38.45 17.21 -28.97
C ARG A 622 -37.72 17.62 -27.68
N LEU A 623 -37.49 18.92 -27.51
CA LEU A 623 -36.85 19.46 -26.31
C LEU A 623 -37.90 19.61 -25.21
N GLU A 624 -37.70 18.92 -24.08
CA GLU A 624 -38.59 18.94 -22.92
C GLU A 624 -37.91 19.59 -21.72
N LYS A 625 -38.70 20.33 -20.93
CA LYS A 625 -38.18 20.96 -19.72
C LYS A 625 -37.74 19.84 -18.77
N PRO A 626 -36.49 19.81 -18.31
CA PRO A 626 -36.08 18.85 -17.30
C PRO A 626 -36.97 19.08 -16.08
N THR A 627 -37.79 18.08 -15.76
CA THR A 627 -38.58 18.05 -14.55
C THR A 627 -37.60 17.95 -13.40
N ILE A 628 -37.53 19.00 -12.57
CA ILE A 628 -36.70 19.01 -11.38
C ILE A 628 -37.17 17.84 -10.49
N GLN A 629 -36.29 16.87 -10.25
CA GLN A 629 -36.36 15.99 -9.09
C GLN A 629 -35.47 16.57 -7.99
#